data_AF-A0A5J4TIJ2-F1
#
_entry.id   AF-A0A5J4TIJ2-F1
#
_cell.length_a   1.000
_cell.length_b   1.000
_cell.length_c   1.000
_cell.angle_alpha   90.00
_cell.angle_beta   90.00
_cell.angle_gamma   90.00
#
_symmetry.space_group_name_H-M   'P 1'
#
loop_
_entity.id
_entity.type
_entity.pdbx_description
1 polymer ?
#
loop_
_entity_poly.entity_id
_entity_poly.type
_entity_poly.pdbx_seq_one_letter_code
_entity_poly.pdbx_strand_id
1 'polypeptide(L)'
;MMLAVAGSTNKDYNQGFSEIVIDYQFYDENFYKFFPDPSKGVYDEKKLLNVAYEHCGSSLIALTPKNYWLLEDLDKKYPQTVKLKGLNLKSNPQINKDAYEDNIRN
;
A
#
# COMPACT_ATOMS: atom_id res chain seq x y z
N MET A 1 -1.27 12.17 6.03
CA MET A 1 0.00 12.19 5.28
C MET A 1 0.06 10.91 4.46
N MET A 2 0.48 10.94 3.20
CA MET A 2 0.61 9.75 2.36
C MET A 2 2.08 9.68 1.95
N LEU A 3 2.77 8.62 2.34
CA LEU A 3 4.19 8.39 2.06
C LEU A 3 4.29 7.21 1.10
N ALA A 4 5.07 7.38 0.03
CA ALA A 4 5.45 6.28 -0.85
C ALA A 4 6.90 5.94 -0.52
N VAL A 5 7.16 4.66 -0.25
CA VAL A 5 8.51 4.18 0.06
C VAL A 5 8.81 3.02 -0.87
N ALA A 6 9.83 3.18 -1.70
CA ALA A 6 10.23 2.15 -2.66
C ALA A 6 11.18 1.17 -1.97
N GLY A 7 10.91 -0.12 -2.13
CA GLY A 7 11.84 -1.19 -1.77
C GLY A 7 12.85 -1.46 -2.89
N SER A 8 13.53 -2.60 -2.79
CA SER A 8 14.40 -3.13 -3.82
C SER A 8 13.60 -3.68 -5.00
N THR A 9 14.04 -3.35 -6.22
CA THR A 9 13.48 -3.91 -7.48
C THR A 9 13.85 -5.38 -7.69
N ASN A 10 14.80 -5.91 -6.91
CA ASN A 10 15.29 -7.29 -7.01
C ASN A 10 14.55 -8.26 -6.06
N LYS A 11 13.65 -7.76 -5.22
CA LYS A 11 12.89 -8.57 -4.25
C LYS A 11 11.40 -8.41 -4.49
N ASP A 12 10.63 -9.43 -4.14
CA ASP A 12 9.17 -9.40 -4.22
C ASP A 12 8.55 -8.64 -3.03
N TYR A 13 7.22 -8.69 -2.88
CA TYR A 13 6.50 -8.01 -1.81
C TYR A 13 6.85 -8.52 -0.40
N ASN A 14 7.44 -9.72 -0.26
CA ASN A 14 7.85 -10.26 1.04
C ASN A 14 9.04 -9.51 1.65
N GLN A 15 9.70 -8.63 0.89
CA GLN A 15 10.76 -7.77 1.42
C GLN A 15 10.29 -6.83 2.53
N GLY A 16 8.99 -6.46 2.56
CA GLY A 16 8.46 -5.51 3.54
C GLY A 16 9.29 -4.22 3.61
N PHE A 17 9.66 -3.80 4.82
CA PHE A 17 10.52 -2.63 5.05
C PHE A 17 12.02 -2.96 5.15
N SER A 18 12.42 -4.23 4.99
CA SER A 18 13.81 -4.66 5.23
C SER A 18 14.85 -3.95 4.37
N GLU A 19 14.47 -3.54 3.14
CA GLU A 19 15.34 -2.82 2.21
C GLU A 19 15.39 -1.30 2.45
N ILE A 20 14.50 -0.79 3.31
CA ILE A 20 14.32 0.64 3.58
C ILE A 20 14.90 0.99 4.97
N VAL A 21 14.83 0.05 5.90
CA VAL A 21 15.33 0.23 7.28
C VAL A 21 16.85 0.37 7.26
N ILE A 22 17.34 1.50 7.76
CA ILE A 22 18.77 1.79 7.89
C ILE A 22 19.29 1.33 9.26
N ASP A 23 18.51 1.55 10.32
CA ASP A 23 18.82 1.15 11.69
C ASP A 23 17.87 0.03 12.11
N TYR A 24 18.32 -1.20 11.95
CA TYR A 24 17.54 -2.41 12.29
C TYR A 24 17.28 -2.52 13.79
N GLN A 25 18.25 -2.16 14.64
CA GLN A 25 18.06 -2.25 16.08
C GLN A 25 16.95 -1.29 16.54
N PHE A 26 17.01 -0.03 16.08
CA PHE A 26 15.95 0.92 16.37
C PHE A 26 14.60 0.45 15.81
N TYR A 27 14.57 -0.08 14.58
CA TYR A 27 13.33 -0.57 13.99
C TYR A 27 12.69 -1.69 14.80
N ASP A 28 13.47 -2.72 15.15
CA ASP A 28 12.97 -3.90 15.88
C ASP A 28 12.51 -3.53 17.30
N GLU A 29 13.28 -2.69 18.02
CA GLU A 29 12.92 -2.22 19.36
C GLU A 29 11.66 -1.35 19.38
N ASN A 30 11.31 -0.71 18.25
CA ASN A 30 10.19 0.23 18.16
C ASN A 30 9.03 -0.24 17.27
N PHE A 31 9.13 -1.41 16.63
CA PHE A 31 8.15 -1.88 15.63
C PHE A 31 6.71 -1.81 16.15
N TYR A 32 6.44 -2.43 17.30
CA TYR A 32 5.10 -2.44 17.91
C TYR A 32 4.69 -1.12 18.59
N LYS A 33 5.55 -0.09 18.60
CA LYS A 33 5.11 1.27 18.95
C LYS A 33 4.34 1.91 17.79
N PHE A 34 4.76 1.62 16.56
CA PHE A 34 4.20 2.22 15.35
C PHE A 34 3.28 1.30 14.55
N PHE A 35 3.40 -0.03 14.68
CA PHE A 35 2.56 -1.00 13.99
C PHE A 35 1.69 -1.78 14.99
N PRO A 36 0.56 -2.37 14.54
CA PRO A 36 -0.26 -3.22 15.40
C PRO A 36 0.51 -4.45 15.91
N ASP A 37 0.39 -4.71 17.20
CA ASP A 37 0.81 -5.96 17.82
C ASP A 37 -0.34 -6.98 17.73
N PRO A 38 -0.19 -8.07 16.94
CA PRO A 38 -1.26 -9.04 16.75
C PRO A 38 -1.65 -9.75 18.05
N SER A 39 -0.80 -9.72 19.09
CA SER A 39 -1.10 -10.29 20.40
C SER A 39 -2.02 -9.42 21.26
N LYS A 40 -2.19 -8.13 20.92
CA LYS A 40 -2.92 -7.14 21.74
C LYS A 40 -4.33 -6.80 21.26
N GLY A 41 -4.74 -7.36 20.12
CA GLY A 41 -6.10 -7.24 19.57
C GLY A 41 -6.48 -5.82 19.10
N VAL A 42 -7.78 -5.58 18.94
CA VAL A 42 -8.33 -4.42 18.21
C VAL A 42 -7.99 -3.04 18.82
N TYR A 43 -7.69 -2.98 20.11
CA TYR A 43 -7.33 -1.71 20.76
C TYR A 43 -5.95 -1.24 20.33
N ASP A 44 -5.02 -2.16 20.04
CA ASP A 44 -3.69 -1.81 19.56
C ASP A 44 -3.71 -1.37 18.09
N GLU A 45 -4.57 -1.98 17.27
CA GLU A 45 -4.80 -1.54 15.87
C GLU A 45 -5.26 -0.08 15.78
N LYS A 46 -6.02 0.41 16.77
CA LYS A 46 -6.63 1.74 16.78
C LYS A 46 -5.89 2.78 17.64
N LYS A 47 -4.64 2.51 18.06
CA LYS A 47 -3.85 3.46 18.85
C LYS A 47 -3.53 4.74 18.05
N LEU A 48 -3.35 5.84 18.77
CA LEU A 48 -3.01 7.14 18.17
C LEU A 48 -1.64 7.06 17.48
N LEU A 49 -1.54 7.59 16.25
CA LEU A 49 -0.33 7.55 15.41
C LEU A 49 0.14 6.16 14.98
N ASN A 50 -0.72 5.14 15.06
CA ASN A 50 -0.44 3.83 14.49
C ASN A 50 -0.32 3.87 12.96
N VAL A 51 0.47 2.96 12.43
CA VAL A 51 0.59 2.64 11.01
C VAL A 51 -0.09 1.29 10.80
N ALA A 52 -1.39 1.33 10.55
CA ALA A 52 -2.15 0.17 10.09
C ALA A 52 -2.26 0.21 8.57
N TYR A 53 -2.12 -0.96 7.91
CA TYR A 53 -2.40 -1.04 6.48
C TYR A 53 -3.91 -1.09 6.25
N GLU A 54 -4.39 -0.38 5.24
CA GLU A 54 -5.82 -0.42 4.85
C GLU A 54 -6.09 -1.48 3.77
N HIS A 55 -5.13 -1.67 2.87
CA HIS A 55 -5.23 -2.51 1.69
C HIS A 55 -3.87 -3.16 1.40
N CYS A 56 -3.86 -4.45 1.08
CA CYS A 56 -2.68 -5.23 0.73
C CYS A 56 -2.85 -5.87 -0.66
N GLY A 57 -1.78 -5.85 -1.46
CA GLY A 57 -1.80 -6.32 -2.82
C GLY A 57 -0.41 -6.57 -3.39
N SER A 58 -0.30 -7.50 -4.34
CA SER A 58 0.99 -7.87 -4.92
C SER A 58 1.53 -6.88 -5.96
N SER A 59 0.67 -6.01 -6.51
CA SER A 59 1.05 -5.05 -7.57
C SER A 59 0.33 -3.72 -7.43
N LEU A 60 1.06 -2.61 -7.53
CA LEU A 60 0.54 -1.24 -7.42
C LEU A 60 1.13 -0.38 -8.54
N ILE A 61 0.26 0.35 -9.25
CA ILE A 61 0.65 1.44 -10.13
C ILE A 61 0.10 2.74 -9.52
N ALA A 62 0.98 3.59 -9.01
CA ALA A 62 0.60 4.86 -8.38
C ALA A 62 1.23 6.04 -9.11
N LEU A 63 0.40 6.82 -9.81
CA LEU A 63 0.85 7.99 -10.57
C LEU A 63 0.98 9.22 -9.66
N THR A 64 0.00 9.41 -8.76
CA THR A 64 -0.02 10.50 -7.77
C THR A 64 -0.82 10.08 -6.53
N PRO A 65 -0.76 10.84 -5.41
CA PRO A 65 -1.61 10.56 -4.26
C PRO A 65 -3.10 10.50 -4.64
N LYS A 66 -3.77 9.39 -4.30
CA LYS A 66 -5.19 9.11 -4.64
C LYS A 66 -5.47 8.94 -6.15
N ASN A 67 -4.43 8.63 -6.93
CA ASN A 67 -4.49 8.21 -8.32
C ASN A 67 -3.66 6.93 -8.51
N TYR A 68 -4.28 5.76 -8.34
CA TYR A 68 -3.60 4.46 -8.39
C TYR A 68 -4.51 3.31 -8.83
N TRP A 69 -3.88 2.26 -9.37
CA TRP A 69 -4.45 0.93 -9.55
C TRP A 69 -3.70 -0.06 -8.64
N LEU A 70 -4.43 -0.91 -7.91
CA LEU A 70 -3.90 -1.90 -6.97
C LEU A 70 -4.53 -3.26 -7.27
N LEU A 71 -3.69 -4.30 -7.36
CA LEU A 71 -4.12 -5.69 -7.40
C LEU A 71 -4.22 -6.23 -5.98
N GLU A 72 -5.43 -6.46 -5.46
CA GLU A 72 -5.69 -6.83 -4.05
C GLU A 72 -5.82 -8.35 -3.86
N ASP A 73 -5.01 -9.12 -4.58
CA ASP A 73 -5.00 -10.59 -4.56
C ASP A 73 -4.66 -11.19 -3.18
N LEU A 74 -3.99 -10.42 -2.32
CA LEU A 74 -3.62 -10.83 -0.97
C LEU A 74 -4.76 -10.66 0.05
N ASP A 75 -5.60 -9.63 -0.08
CA ASP A 75 -6.68 -9.32 0.87
C ASP A 75 -8.01 -10.05 0.57
N LYS A 76 -8.09 -10.82 -0.53
CA LYS A 76 -9.21 -11.70 -0.95
C LYS A 76 -10.61 -11.06 -1.05
N LYS A 77 -10.77 -9.78 -0.73
CA LYS A 77 -12.07 -9.09 -0.64
C LYS A 77 -12.50 -8.45 -1.97
N TYR A 78 -11.53 -7.97 -2.73
CA TYR A 78 -11.72 -7.40 -4.07
C TYR A 78 -10.57 -7.87 -4.97
N PRO A 79 -10.81 -8.20 -6.24
CA PRO A 79 -9.72 -8.64 -7.12
C PRO A 79 -8.79 -7.48 -7.48
N GLN A 80 -9.29 -6.24 -7.53
CA GLN A 80 -8.52 -5.05 -7.86
C GLN A 80 -9.24 -3.79 -7.38
N THR A 81 -8.46 -2.74 -7.12
CA THR A 81 -8.95 -1.39 -6.82
C THR A 81 -8.39 -0.39 -7.82
N VAL A 82 -9.30 0.38 -8.44
CA VAL A 82 -8.96 1.61 -9.17
C VAL A 82 -9.35 2.80 -8.30
N LYS A 83 -8.41 3.72 -8.07
CA LYS A 83 -8.64 4.94 -7.29
C LYS A 83 -8.23 6.15 -8.12
N LEU A 84 -9.20 7.00 -8.44
CA LEU A 84 -8.95 8.32 -9.01
C LEU A 84 -9.86 9.34 -8.34
N LYS A 85 -9.28 10.21 -7.51
CA LYS A 85 -10.05 11.20 -6.77
C LYS A 85 -10.69 12.21 -7.72
N GLY A 86 -11.96 12.54 -7.45
CA GLY A 86 -12.70 13.59 -8.18
C GLY A 86 -13.45 13.08 -9.41
N LEU A 87 -13.41 11.78 -9.70
CA LEU A 87 -14.11 11.19 -10.85
C LEU A 87 -15.01 10.03 -10.43
N ASN A 88 -16.13 9.90 -11.13
CA ASN A 88 -17.03 8.75 -10.99
C ASN A 88 -16.56 7.64 -11.95
N LEU A 89 -15.94 6.60 -11.39
CA LEU A 89 -15.42 5.47 -12.18
C LEU A 89 -16.51 4.68 -12.91
N LYS A 90 -17.75 4.63 -12.39
CA LYS A 90 -18.85 3.93 -13.07
C LYS A 90 -19.24 4.60 -14.38
N SER A 91 -19.12 5.93 -14.44
CA SER A 91 -19.37 6.71 -15.64
C SER A 91 -18.14 6.80 -16.56
N ASN A 92 -16.98 6.30 -16.12
CA ASN A 92 -15.71 6.38 -16.83
C ASN A 92 -15.00 5.00 -16.86
N PRO A 93 -15.60 3.99 -17.50
CA PRO A 93 -15.08 2.61 -17.50
C PRO A 93 -13.73 2.46 -18.21
N GLN A 94 -13.33 3.43 -19.04
CA GLN A 94 -12.02 3.48 -19.67
C GLN A 94 -10.88 3.67 -18.67
N ILE A 95 -11.17 4.11 -17.44
CA ILE A 95 -10.19 4.29 -16.38
C ILE A 95 -9.99 2.93 -15.69
N ASN A 96 -9.19 2.07 -16.33
CA ASN A 96 -8.87 0.71 -15.91
C ASN A 96 -7.34 0.53 -15.82
N LYS A 97 -6.86 -0.68 -15.54
CA LYS A 97 -5.43 -1.00 -15.44
C LYS A 97 -4.62 -0.51 -16.65
N ASP A 98 -5.11 -0.79 -17.85
CA ASP A 98 -4.42 -0.47 -19.10
C ASP A 98 -4.19 1.04 -19.23
N ALA A 99 -5.18 1.85 -18.84
CA ALA A 99 -5.03 3.31 -18.82
C ALA A 99 -3.88 3.76 -17.90
N TYR A 100 -3.64 3.10 -16.76
CA TYR A 100 -2.50 3.44 -15.89
C TYR A 100 -1.17 2.98 -16.48
N GLU A 101 -1.12 1.79 -17.07
CA GLU A 101 0.09 1.29 -17.74
C GLU A 101 0.50 2.19 -18.91
N ASP A 102 -0.46 2.59 -19.73
CA ASP A 102 -0.21 3.44 -20.91
C ASP A 102 0.31 4.83 -20.52
N ASN A 103 -0.11 5.39 -19.38
CA ASN A 103 0.39 6.67 -18.88
C ASN A 103 1.84 6.62 -18.39
N ILE A 104 2.41 5.43 -18.17
CA ILE A 104 3.81 5.26 -17.76
C ILE A 104 4.71 4.94 -18.96
N ARG A 105 4.15 4.28 -19.98
CA ARG A 105 4.89 3.89 -21.19
C ARG A 105 5.09 5.03 -22.19
N ASN A 106 4.25 6.07 -22.13
CA ASN A 106 4.35 7.27 -22.96
C ASN A 106 5.21 8.35 -22.31
#